data_AF-A0A1V2GDG2-F1
#
_entry.id   AF-A0A1V2GDG2-F1
#
_cell.length_a   1.000
_cell.length_b   1.000
_cell.length_c   1.000
_cell.angle_alpha   90.00
_cell.angle_beta   90.00
_cell.angle_gamma   90.00
#
_symmetry.space_group_name_H-M   'P 1'
#
loop_
_entity.id
_entity.type
_entity.pdbx_description
1 polymer ?
#
loop_
_entity_poly.entity_id
_entity_poly.type
_entity_poly.pdbx_seq_one_letter_code
_entity_poly.pdbx_strand_id
1 'polypeptide(L)' 'VPFQHKDRQQYWNALPLEKAGAAKIIEQPQLSVDAVANTLAGWSRETLLTMAERARAASIPDATERVANEVSRAARA' A
#
# COMPACT_ATOMS: atom_id res chain seq x y z
N VAL A 1 -3.79 13.89 12.15
CA VAL A 1 -4.05 12.45 12.32
C VAL A 1 -3.19 11.93 13.47
N PRO A 2 -3.72 11.77 14.71
CA PRO A 2 -2.96 11.17 15.82
C PRO A 2 -3.71 10.02 16.55
N PHE A 3 -4.87 9.57 16.07
CA PHE A 3 -5.70 8.58 16.76
C PHE A 3 -6.02 7.37 15.87
N GLN A 4 -6.10 6.19 16.48
CA GLN A 4 -6.43 4.95 15.82
C GLN A 4 -7.86 5.01 15.25
N HIS A 5 -7.99 4.95 13.92
CA HIS A 5 -9.29 4.91 13.27
C HIS A 5 -9.96 3.55 13.52
N LYS A 6 -11.21 3.56 14.01
CA LYS A 6 -11.94 2.34 14.41
C LYS A 6 -12.13 1.34 13.27
N ASP A 7 -12.20 1.82 12.04
CA ASP A 7 -12.46 1.04 10.83
C ASP A 7 -11.20 0.40 10.22
N ARG A 8 -10.01 0.71 10.75
CA ARG A 8 -8.71 0.27 10.21
C ARG A 8 -8.56 0.56 8.71
N GLN A 9 -9.18 1.62 8.19
CA GLN A 9 -9.18 1.90 6.75
C GLN A 9 -7.75 2.00 6.17
N GLN A 10 -6.83 2.61 6.91
CA GLN A 10 -5.43 2.72 6.49
C GLN A 10 -4.70 1.37 6.43
N TYR A 11 -5.02 0.42 7.32
CA TYR A 11 -4.52 -0.95 7.25
C TYR A 11 -5.00 -1.61 5.96
N TRP A 12 -6.28 -1.49 5.62
CA TRP A 12 -6.84 -2.05 4.40
C TRP A 12 -6.28 -1.43 3.13
N ASN A 13 -5.95 -0.14 3.15
CA ASN A 13 -5.29 0.52 2.02
C ASN A 13 -3.85 0.00 1.82
N ALA A 14 -3.14 -0.34 2.90
CA ALA A 14 -1.75 -0.81 2.84
C ALA A 14 -1.63 -2.33 2.56
N LEU A 15 -2.62 -3.12 2.98
CA LEU A 15 -2.59 -4.59 2.91
C LEU A 15 -2.33 -5.13 1.49
N PRO A 16 -2.88 -4.56 0.40
CA PRO A 16 -2.55 -5.00 -0.96
C PRO A 16 -1.05 -4.94 -1.26
N LEU A 17 -0.35 -3.89 -0.83
CA LEU A 17 1.10 -3.74 -1.06
C LEU A 17 1.92 -4.68 -0.18
N GLU A 18 1.54 -4.90 1.08
CA GLU A 18 2.23 -5.88 1.93
C GLU A 18 2.07 -7.30 1.39
N LYS A 19 0.85 -7.68 0.94
CA LYS A 19 0.60 -8.97 0.30
C LYS A 19 1.39 -9.15 -1.00
N ALA A 20 1.59 -8.07 -1.76
CA ALA A 20 2.43 -8.08 -2.94
C ALA A 20 3.94 -8.14 -2.62
N GLY A 21 4.35 -8.09 -1.34
CA GLY A 21 5.75 -8.05 -0.93
C GLY A 21 6.43 -6.72 -1.26
N ALA A 22 5.64 -5.64 -1.39
CA ALA A 22 6.08 -4.30 -1.75
C ALA A 22 6.16 -3.34 -0.54
N ALA A 23 5.61 -3.74 0.61
CA ALA A 23 5.58 -2.94 1.82
C ALA A 23 5.60 -3.80 3.08
N LYS A 24 5.79 -3.17 4.23
CA LYS A 24 5.61 -3.76 5.56
C LYS A 24 4.66 -2.89 6.37
N ILE A 25 3.66 -3.51 6.98
CA ILE A 25 2.73 -2.85 7.89
C ILE A 25 3.23 -3.02 9.32
N ILE A 26 3.23 -1.91 10.06
CA ILE A 26 3.44 -1.87 11.51
C ILE A 26 2.24 -1.14 12.10
N GLU A 27 1.34 -1.87 12.77
CA GLU A 27 0.17 -1.27 13.41
C GLU A 27 0.58 -0.55 14.71
N GLN A 28 -0.17 0.49 15.09
CA GLN A 28 0.12 1.33 16.26
C GLN A 28 0.40 0.53 17.56
N PRO A 29 -0.31 -0.57 17.89
CA PRO A 29 0.00 -1.37 19.08
C PRO A 29 1.39 -2.03 19.07
N GLN A 30 1.97 -2.22 17.88
CA GLN A 30 3.30 -2.82 17.66
C GLN A 30 4.35 -1.76 17.29
N LEU A 31 3.95 -0.50 17.14
CA LEU A 31 4.82 0.58 16.70
C LEU A 31 5.69 1.05 17.87
N SER A 32 6.99 0.74 17.79
CA SER A 32 8.03 1.21 18.70
C SER A 32 9.25 1.69 17.92
N VAL A 33 10.14 2.42 18.59
CA VAL A 33 11.43 2.83 18.01
C VAL A 33 12.19 1.62 17.49
N ASP A 34 12.28 0.56 18.30
CA ASP A 34 13.00 -0.67 17.93
C ASP A 34 12.34 -1.39 16.76
N ALA A 35 11.00 -1.46 16.73
CA ALA A 35 10.28 -2.09 15.62
C ALA A 35 10.59 -1.42 14.28
N VAL A 36 10.62 -0.07 14.26
CA VAL A 36 10.96 0.70 13.06
C VAL A 36 12.45 0.54 12.72
N ALA A 37 13.34 0.71 13.70
CA ALA A 37 14.78 0.61 13.50
C ALA A 37 15.19 -0.76 12.95
N ASN A 38 14.70 -1.84 13.55
CA ASN A 38 14.98 -3.21 13.12
C ASN A 38 14.42 -3.52 11.73
N THR A 39 13.21 -3.02 11.42
CA THR A 39 12.62 -3.19 10.08
C THR A 39 13.48 -2.52 9.01
N LEU A 40 13.88 -1.27 9.23
CA LEU A 40 14.70 -0.51 8.28
C LEU A 40 16.10 -1.11 8.14
N ALA A 41 16.73 -1.50 9.25
CA ALA A 41 18.06 -2.12 9.25
C ALA A 41 18.07 -3.49 8.54
N GLY A 42 16.92 -4.18 8.50
CA GLY A 42 16.78 -5.49 7.85
C GLY A 42 16.69 -5.45 6.32
N TRP A 43 16.55 -4.28 5.70
CA TRP A 43 16.41 -4.16 4.24
C TRP A 43 17.73 -3.84 3.55
N SER A 44 18.22 -4.79 2.76
CA SER A 44 19.31 -4.56 1.82
C SER A 44 18.83 -3.76 0.60
N ARG A 45 19.77 -3.22 -0.19
CA ARG A 45 19.44 -2.55 -1.47
C ARG A 45 18.73 -3.48 -2.45
N GLU A 46 19.10 -4.75 -2.49
CA GLU A 46 18.45 -5.77 -3.33
C GLU A 46 17.01 -6.03 -2.89
N THR A 47 16.77 -6.13 -1.57
CA THR A 47 15.42 -6.24 -1.02
C THR A 47 14.58 -5.03 -1.39
N LEU A 48 15.13 -3.81 -1.23
CA LEU A 48 14.43 -2.57 -1.58
C LEU A 48 14.11 -2.48 -3.08
N LEU A 49 15.04 -2.89 -3.95
CA LEU A 49 14.80 -2.95 -5.39
C LEU A 49 13.64 -3.90 -5.71
N THR A 50 13.66 -5.10 -5.12
CA THR A 50 12.60 -6.10 -5.30
C THR A 50 11.24 -5.56 -4.82
N MET A 51 11.21 -4.89 -3.66
CA MET A 51 9.99 -4.25 -3.15
C MET A 51 9.48 -3.16 -4.10
N ALA A 52 10.38 -2.34 -4.66
CA ALA A 52 10.03 -1.26 -5.58
C ALA A 52 9.46 -1.80 -6.90
N GLU A 53 10.04 -2.85 -7.45
CA GLU A 53 9.51 -3.53 -8.66
C GLU A 53 8.12 -4.09 -8.41
N ARG A 54 7.89 -4.73 -7.25
CA ARG A 54 6.58 -5.24 -6.83
C ARG A 54 5.56 -4.12 -6.63
N ALA A 55 5.97 -3.00 -6.02
CA ALA A 55 5.11 -1.83 -5.87
C ALA A 55 4.68 -1.29 -7.24
N ARG A 56 5.60 -1.23 -8.19
CA ARG A 56 5.30 -0.78 -9.56
C ARG A 56 4.36 -1.75 -10.28
N ALA A 57 4.58 -3.06 -10.14
CA ALA A 57 3.72 -4.08 -10.74
C ALA A 57 2.29 -4.06 -10.20
N ALA A 58 2.08 -3.63 -8.95
CA ALA A 58 0.75 -3.50 -8.33
C ALA A 58 0.00 -2.21 -8.72
N SER A 59 0.60 -1.34 -9.54
CA SER A 59 0.01 -0.05 -9.93
C SER A 59 -1.05 -0.20 -11.02
N ILE A 60 -2.09 0.64 -10.96
CA ILE A 60 -3.12 0.77 -12.00
C ILE A 60 -3.01 2.19 -12.60
N PRO A 61 -2.24 2.38 -13.68
CA PRO A 61 -1.94 3.71 -14.21
C PRO A 61 -3.10 4.36 -14.99
N ASP A 62 -4.08 3.57 -15.42
CA ASP A 62 -5.21 3.97 -16.26
C ASP A 62 -6.53 4.15 -15.48
N ALA A 63 -6.45 4.23 -14.14
CA ALA A 63 -7.63 4.26 -13.27
C ALA A 63 -8.64 5.38 -13.64
N THR A 64 -8.14 6.59 -13.95
CA THR A 64 -8.99 7.71 -14.37
C THR A 64 -9.75 7.41 -15.66
N GLU A 65 -9.06 6.88 -16.67
CA GLU A 65 -9.67 6.52 -17.97
C GLU A 65 -10.72 5.43 -17.78
N ARG A 66 -10.41 4.39 -17.00
CA ARG A 66 -11.35 3.30 -16.70
C ARG A 66 -12.63 3.81 -16.05
N VAL A 67 -12.53 4.70 -15.06
CA VAL A 67 -13.71 5.29 -14.42
C VAL A 67 -14.50 6.16 -15.41
N ALA A 68 -13.83 6.97 -16.24
CA ALA A 68 -14.49 7.80 -17.25
C ALA A 68 -15.28 6.97 -18.28
N ASN A 69 -14.71 5.84 -18.71
CA ASN A 69 -15.36 4.90 -19.63
C ASN A 69 -16.59 4.25 -19.00
N GLU A 70 -16.51 3.85 -17.74
CA GLU A 70 -17.63 3.27 -16.98
C GLU A 70 -18.80 4.25 -16.81
N VAL A 71 -18.50 5.50 -16.48
CA VAL A 71 -19.51 6.57 -16.40
C VAL A 71 -20.16 6.81 -17.77
N SER A 72 -19.36 6.88 -18.83
CA SER A 72 -19.87 7.06 -20.20
C SER A 72 -20.77 5.90 -20.65
N ARG A 73 -20.44 4.65 -20.24
CA ARG A 73 -21.25 3.47 -20.54
C ARG A 73 -22.59 3.52 -19.82
N ALA A 74 -22.59 3.84 -18.54
CA ALA A 74 -23.83 3.95 -17.75
C ALA A 74 -24.77 5.05 -18.25
N ALA A 75 -24.22 6.16 -18.75
CA ALA A 75 -25.01 7.27 -19.28
C ALA A 75 -25.63 6.98 -20.67
N ARG A 76 -25.17 5.95 -21.37
CA ARG A 76 -25.63 5.56 -22.73
C ARG A 76 -26.54 4.32 -22.72
N ALA A 77 -26.67 3.66 -21.57
CA ALA A 77 -27.58 2.54 -21.35
C ALA A 77 -28.98 3.06 -20.97
#